data_AF-A0A1H0Y528-F1
#
_entry.id   AF-A0A1H0Y528-F1
#
_cell.length_a   1.000
_cell.length_b   1.000
_cell.length_c   1.000
_cell.angle_alpha   90.00
_cell.angle_beta   90.00
_cell.angle_gamma   90.00
#
_symmetry.space_group_name_H-M   'P 1'
#
loop_
_entity.id
_entity.type
_entity.pdbx_description
1 polymer ?
#
loop_
_entity_poly.entity_id
_entity_poly.type
_entity_poly.pdbx_seq_one_letter_code
_entity_poly.pdbx_strand_id
1 'polypeptide(L)'
;MQTQIITNELERAQLWGALNVGDMAAPEYLKELKGMISDIRTIANELNQMTLYLEFLQMTFVRFFMELIEKVNVKLSGYNADLKQGRRMEMCCLLSKLRNDAEFWLRCGNIVSKVEKDEIRNELNDAILNLKSQLEDTWAIMREFDHNTFEQFFFNEEKKFSECGVVGRFNDWLYEHSSPTLKELRELQALEVAMMLKTNVLYLAPTPSQDEINAVRVDYLKGFLPYNFEMNEKFIISCAKWRHYFHWDGTLLIINYAKYGKYIQDHYCDLSFNQKKAIYELDMMSHLINKEMEQLGQEEDDEPEDIVNNELLEKLMPIFYNNMEEVLRFLSEIDGMKSSGITDVVNRWVKEKRISDYGNSRKGELWEILNHAGLYAKSRQNWNRRVV
;
A
#
# COMPACT_ATOMS: atom_id res chain seq x y z
N MET A 1 -2.19 23.24 28.25
CA MET A 1 -1.91 23.65 26.86
C MET A 1 -3.09 23.13 26.05
N GLN A 2 -3.92 24.02 25.52
CA GLN A 2 -5.20 23.67 24.90
C GLN A 2 -4.94 22.97 23.56
N THR A 3 -5.24 21.68 23.50
CA THR A 3 -5.33 20.92 22.25
C THR A 3 -6.54 21.44 21.50
N GLN A 4 -6.32 22.07 20.34
CA GLN A 4 -7.40 22.48 19.45
C GLN A 4 -8.19 21.23 19.05
N ILE A 5 -9.45 21.17 19.49
CA ILE A 5 -10.45 20.28 18.94
C ILE A 5 -10.67 20.77 17.50
N ILE A 6 -10.08 20.07 16.54
CA ILE A 6 -10.38 20.23 15.12
C ILE A 6 -11.70 19.49 14.92
N THR A 7 -12.80 20.24 14.84
CA THR A 7 -14.14 19.70 14.67
C THR A 7 -14.34 19.10 13.27
N ASN A 8 -15.18 18.06 13.20
CA ASN A 8 -15.64 17.26 12.05
C ASN A 8 -16.00 18.04 10.74
N GLU A 9 -16.06 19.37 10.75
CA GLU A 9 -16.33 20.18 9.55
C GLU A 9 -15.08 20.46 8.71
N LEU A 10 -13.87 20.52 9.30
CA LEU A 10 -12.63 20.75 8.54
C LEU A 10 -12.17 19.50 7.76
N GLU A 11 -12.40 18.31 8.32
CA GLU A 11 -12.13 17.01 7.67
C GLU A 11 -13.20 16.65 6.64
N ARG A 12 -14.47 17.00 6.90
CA ARG A 12 -15.50 16.97 5.84
C ARG A 12 -15.14 17.91 4.69
N ALA A 13 -14.49 19.04 4.95
CA ALA A 13 -13.94 19.89 3.90
C ALA A 13 -12.66 19.34 3.24
N GLN A 14 -12.00 18.31 3.76
CA GLN A 14 -10.94 17.60 3.01
C GLN A 14 -11.50 16.49 2.13
N LEU A 15 -12.59 15.84 2.57
CA LEU A 15 -13.34 14.85 1.78
C LEU A 15 -14.31 15.49 0.77
N TRP A 16 -14.81 16.71 1.02
CA TRP A 16 -15.70 17.48 0.13
C TRP A 16 -15.03 18.72 -0.51
N GLY A 17 -13.90 19.20 0.00
CA GLY A 17 -13.22 20.41 -0.48
C GLY A 17 -12.14 20.15 -1.53
N ALA A 18 -12.30 19.12 -2.34
CA ALA A 18 -11.80 19.15 -3.72
C ALA A 18 -12.71 20.00 -4.64
N LEU A 19 -13.61 20.81 -4.10
CA LEU A 19 -14.25 21.90 -4.84
C LEU A 19 -13.26 23.08 -4.94
N ASN A 20 -12.63 23.18 -6.10
CA ASN A 20 -11.77 24.27 -6.61
C ASN A 20 -10.25 24.06 -6.52
N VAL A 21 -9.73 23.02 -7.19
CA VAL A 21 -8.58 23.22 -8.10
C VAL A 21 -8.91 22.47 -9.38
N GLY A 22 -9.00 23.21 -10.49
CA GLY A 22 -9.68 22.81 -11.71
C GLY A 22 -9.23 21.47 -12.30
N ASP A 23 -10.23 20.73 -12.78
CA ASP A 23 -10.16 19.84 -13.93
C ASP A 23 -9.14 18.68 -13.80
N MET A 24 -9.52 17.65 -13.04
CA MET A 24 -8.73 16.44 -12.83
C MET A 24 -8.95 15.34 -13.89
N ALA A 25 -9.45 15.70 -15.08
CA ALA A 25 -9.23 14.86 -16.25
C ALA A 25 -7.72 14.81 -16.54
N ALA A 26 -7.19 13.66 -16.97
CA ALA A 26 -5.87 13.64 -17.59
C ALA A 26 -5.91 14.65 -18.75
N PRO A 27 -5.00 15.65 -18.81
CA PRO A 27 -5.00 16.61 -19.89
C PRO A 27 -5.07 15.88 -21.23
N GLU A 28 -5.89 16.35 -22.17
CA GLU A 28 -6.09 15.70 -23.46
C GLU A 28 -4.75 15.38 -24.15
N TYR A 29 -3.73 16.23 -23.90
CA TYR A 29 -2.38 16.03 -24.41
C TYR A 29 -1.71 14.72 -23.94
N LEU A 30 -2.00 14.18 -22.74
CA LEU A 30 -1.45 12.91 -22.25
C LEU A 30 -2.08 11.72 -22.98
N LYS A 31 -3.38 11.80 -23.23
CA LYS A 31 -4.11 10.79 -24.01
C LYS A 31 -3.62 10.78 -25.47
N GLU A 32 -3.43 11.96 -26.05
CA GLU A 32 -2.81 12.11 -27.36
C GLU A 32 -1.37 11.57 -27.38
N LEU A 33 -0.54 11.93 -26.40
CA LEU A 33 0.84 11.44 -26.30
C LEU A 33 0.91 9.91 -26.20
N LYS A 34 0.00 9.30 -25.41
CA LYS A 34 -0.14 7.84 -25.34
C LYS A 34 -0.46 7.22 -26.70
N GLY A 35 -1.43 7.79 -27.42
CA GLY A 35 -1.80 7.36 -28.76
C GLY A 35 -0.62 7.45 -29.73
N MET A 36 0.02 8.63 -29.77
CA MET A 36 1.16 8.89 -30.66
C MET A 36 2.34 7.94 -30.39
N ILE A 37 2.64 7.61 -29.13
CA ILE A 37 3.70 6.64 -28.81
C ILE A 37 3.36 5.23 -29.30
N SER A 38 2.08 4.84 -29.25
CA SER A 38 1.64 3.58 -29.86
C SER A 38 1.81 3.63 -31.38
N ASP A 39 1.40 4.74 -31.99
CA ASP A 39 1.43 4.92 -33.44
C ASP A 39 2.86 4.90 -33.99
N ILE A 40 3.83 5.60 -33.36
CA ILE A 40 5.23 5.56 -33.82
C ILE A 40 5.80 4.14 -33.78
N ARG A 41 5.41 3.29 -32.80
CA ARG A 41 5.90 1.91 -32.73
C ARG A 41 5.31 1.06 -33.86
N THR A 42 4.02 1.22 -34.13
CA THR A 42 3.32 0.53 -35.23
C THR A 42 3.90 0.94 -36.57
N ILE A 43 4.01 2.26 -36.83
CA ILE A 43 4.52 2.79 -38.09
C ILE A 43 5.99 2.40 -38.30
N ALA A 44 6.82 2.43 -37.25
CA ALA A 44 8.21 1.96 -37.36
C ALA A 44 8.29 0.48 -37.75
N ASN A 45 7.38 -0.36 -37.26
CA ASN A 45 7.31 -1.76 -37.67
C ASN A 45 6.88 -1.90 -39.14
N GLU A 46 5.81 -1.22 -39.55
CA GLU A 46 5.31 -1.27 -40.92
C GLU A 46 6.35 -0.78 -41.94
N LEU A 47 6.94 0.39 -41.69
CA LEU A 47 8.00 0.96 -42.53
C LEU A 47 9.23 0.05 -42.63
N ASN A 48 9.60 -0.63 -41.53
CA ASN A 48 10.73 -1.54 -41.55
C ASN A 48 10.46 -2.80 -42.42
N GLN A 49 9.21 -3.27 -42.45
CA GLN A 49 8.77 -4.45 -43.23
C GLN A 49 8.48 -4.15 -44.71
N MET A 50 8.26 -2.89 -45.09
CA MET A 50 8.02 -2.54 -46.48
C MET A 50 9.25 -2.85 -47.36
N THR A 51 9.06 -3.75 -48.32
CA THR A 51 9.94 -3.92 -49.49
C THR A 51 9.53 -2.88 -50.54
N LEU A 52 10.33 -1.82 -50.64
CA LEU A 52 9.92 -0.57 -51.27
C LEU A 52 10.24 -0.63 -52.77
N TYR A 53 9.21 -0.89 -53.59
CA TYR A 53 9.31 -0.87 -55.06
C TYR A 53 8.87 0.48 -55.66
N LEU A 54 8.38 1.43 -54.85
CA LEU A 54 7.94 2.77 -55.29
C LEU A 54 8.49 3.86 -54.35
N GLU A 55 9.54 4.55 -54.79
CA GLU A 55 10.21 5.66 -54.08
C GLU A 55 9.25 6.74 -53.57
N PHE A 56 8.21 7.09 -54.35
CA PHE A 56 7.29 8.18 -54.00
C PHE A 56 6.42 7.87 -52.76
N LEU A 57 5.91 6.64 -52.65
CA LEU A 57 5.11 6.22 -51.50
C LEU A 57 5.99 6.14 -50.25
N GLN A 58 7.22 5.62 -50.38
CA GLN A 58 8.20 5.56 -49.29
C GLN A 58 8.41 6.93 -48.65
N MET A 59 8.70 7.94 -49.48
CA MET A 59 8.99 9.29 -49.01
C MET A 59 7.81 9.92 -48.28
N THR A 60 6.59 9.61 -48.71
CA THR A 60 5.36 10.10 -48.07
C THR A 60 5.17 9.50 -46.69
N PHE A 61 5.35 8.18 -46.54
CA PHE A 61 5.25 7.51 -45.24
C PHE A 61 6.38 7.91 -44.29
N VAL A 62 7.60 8.09 -44.79
CA VAL A 62 8.74 8.58 -43.98
C VAL A 62 8.47 9.98 -43.45
N ARG A 63 7.96 10.89 -44.28
CA ARG A 63 7.57 12.24 -43.83
C ARG A 63 6.48 12.21 -42.77
N PHE A 64 5.46 11.38 -42.97
CA PHE A 64 4.40 11.21 -41.97
C PHE A 64 4.95 10.69 -40.63
N PHE A 65 5.85 9.70 -40.67
CA PHE A 65 6.51 9.16 -39.48
C PHE A 65 7.36 10.23 -38.77
N MET A 66 8.10 11.02 -39.53
CA MET A 66 8.91 12.13 -39.02
C MET A 66 8.03 13.19 -38.34
N GLU A 67 6.97 13.66 -39.00
CA GLU A 67 6.01 14.61 -38.42
C GLU A 67 5.38 14.10 -37.12
N LEU A 68 5.13 12.79 -37.04
CA LEU A 68 4.59 12.18 -35.83
C LEU A 68 5.64 12.18 -34.70
N ILE A 69 6.90 11.84 -34.98
CA ILE A 69 8.00 11.92 -34.00
C ILE A 69 8.17 13.36 -33.52
N GLU A 70 8.14 14.34 -34.41
CA GLU A 70 8.24 15.75 -34.03
C GLU A 70 7.11 16.19 -33.11
N LYS A 71 5.87 15.77 -33.39
CA LYS A 71 4.73 16.02 -32.49
C LYS A 71 4.92 15.38 -31.13
N VAL A 72 5.45 14.15 -31.08
CA VAL A 72 5.80 13.49 -29.82
C VAL A 72 6.87 14.30 -29.08
N ASN A 73 7.92 14.76 -29.75
CA ASN A 73 9.00 15.56 -29.14
C ASN A 73 8.49 16.87 -28.54
N VAL A 74 7.57 17.56 -29.23
CA VAL A 74 6.95 18.79 -28.71
C VAL A 74 6.17 18.49 -27.43
N LYS A 75 5.34 17.44 -27.44
CA LYS A 75 4.53 17.06 -26.27
C LYS A 75 5.37 16.54 -25.12
N LEU A 76 6.41 15.76 -25.41
CA LEU A 76 7.32 15.20 -24.42
C LEU A 76 8.17 16.29 -23.75
N SER A 77 8.55 17.35 -24.47
CA SER A 77 9.15 18.54 -23.86
C SER A 77 8.22 19.19 -22.83
N GLY A 78 6.94 19.37 -23.17
CA GLY A 78 5.94 19.91 -22.23
C GLY A 78 5.74 19.00 -21.02
N TYR A 79 5.67 17.69 -21.28
CA TYR A 79 5.58 16.67 -20.24
C TYR A 79 6.79 16.71 -19.28
N ASN A 80 8.01 16.81 -19.80
CA ASN A 80 9.23 16.91 -18.99
C ASN A 80 9.22 18.17 -18.12
N ALA A 81 8.64 19.28 -18.59
CA ALA A 81 8.48 20.49 -17.79
C ALA A 81 7.47 20.32 -16.64
N ASP A 82 6.38 19.59 -16.87
CA ASP A 82 5.42 19.21 -15.82
C ASP A 82 6.05 18.23 -14.82
N LEU A 83 6.81 17.26 -15.32
CA LEU A 83 7.47 16.23 -14.51
C LEU A 83 8.51 16.82 -13.55
N LYS A 84 9.29 17.82 -14.01
CA LYS A 84 10.22 18.58 -13.15
C LYS A 84 9.53 19.33 -12.01
N GLN A 85 8.23 19.62 -12.16
CA GLN A 85 7.42 20.26 -11.12
C GLN A 85 6.72 19.23 -10.22
N GLY A 86 7.10 17.95 -10.29
CA GLY A 86 6.47 16.86 -9.55
C GLY A 86 5.06 16.52 -10.03
N ARG A 87 4.68 16.94 -11.25
CA ARG A 87 3.36 16.68 -11.82
C ARG A 87 3.41 15.60 -12.89
N ARG A 88 2.25 15.00 -13.14
CA ARG A 88 1.99 14.14 -14.29
C ARG A 88 2.83 12.86 -14.38
N MET A 89 3.08 12.18 -13.26
CA MET A 89 3.90 10.94 -13.25
C MET A 89 3.25 9.74 -13.94
N GLU A 90 1.98 9.82 -14.34
CA GLU A 90 1.16 8.74 -14.93
C GLU A 90 1.79 8.09 -16.19
N MET A 91 2.56 8.85 -16.98
CA MET A 91 3.10 8.42 -18.28
C MET A 91 4.53 7.87 -18.21
N CYS A 92 5.19 7.98 -17.07
CA CYS A 92 6.57 7.54 -16.86
C CYS A 92 6.78 6.05 -17.19
N CYS A 93 5.80 5.20 -16.89
CA CYS A 93 5.82 3.77 -17.21
C CYS A 93 5.90 3.51 -18.74
N LEU A 94 5.08 4.22 -19.51
CA LEU A 94 4.98 4.06 -20.96
C LEU A 94 6.22 4.61 -21.68
N LEU A 95 6.74 5.76 -21.21
CA LEU A 95 7.97 6.35 -21.73
C LEU A 95 9.19 5.47 -21.42
N SER A 96 9.26 4.88 -20.22
CA SER A 96 10.30 3.93 -19.86
C SER A 96 10.28 2.67 -20.74
N LYS A 97 9.09 2.17 -21.09
CA LYS A 97 8.96 1.03 -22.03
C LYS A 97 9.48 1.38 -23.42
N LEU A 98 9.12 2.54 -23.96
CA LEU A 98 9.62 2.99 -25.26
C LEU A 98 11.15 3.20 -25.23
N ARG A 99 11.67 3.86 -24.19
CA ARG A 99 13.11 4.09 -24.02
C ARG A 99 13.92 2.79 -24.07
N ASN A 100 13.41 1.75 -23.40
CA ASN A 100 14.08 0.45 -23.32
C ASN A 100 13.72 -0.52 -24.47
N ASP A 101 12.93 -0.09 -25.46
CA ASP A 101 12.54 -0.91 -26.60
C ASP A 101 13.68 -0.98 -27.64
N ALA A 102 14.61 -1.91 -27.43
CA ALA A 102 15.77 -2.11 -28.30
C ALA A 102 15.37 -2.40 -29.76
N GLU A 103 14.24 -3.09 -29.97
CA GLU A 103 13.77 -3.44 -31.31
C GLU A 103 13.21 -2.21 -32.04
N PHE A 104 12.46 -1.36 -31.34
CA PHE A 104 12.01 -0.07 -31.88
C PHE A 104 13.20 0.78 -32.36
N TRP A 105 14.24 0.94 -31.54
CA TRP A 105 15.41 1.74 -31.92
C TRP A 105 16.19 1.14 -33.10
N LEU A 106 16.29 -0.19 -33.16
CA LEU A 106 16.89 -0.88 -34.30
C LEU A 106 16.10 -0.63 -35.59
N ARG A 107 14.76 -0.72 -35.53
CA ARG A 107 13.87 -0.43 -36.66
C ARG A 107 14.03 1.02 -37.13
N CYS A 108 14.08 1.97 -36.21
CA CYS A 108 14.35 3.38 -36.52
C CYS A 108 15.68 3.55 -37.29
N GLY A 109 16.77 2.91 -36.84
CA GLY A 109 18.05 2.93 -37.53
C GLY A 109 17.99 2.33 -38.94
N ASN A 110 17.27 1.22 -39.12
CA ASN A 110 17.06 0.61 -40.42
C ASN A 110 16.28 1.54 -41.37
N ILE A 111 15.22 2.19 -40.88
CA ILE A 111 14.43 3.14 -41.68
C ILE A 111 15.33 4.29 -42.16
N VAL A 112 16.11 4.90 -41.26
CA VAL A 112 17.07 5.97 -41.60
C VAL A 112 18.05 5.51 -42.69
N SER A 113 18.59 4.29 -42.59
CA SER A 113 19.53 3.76 -43.59
C SER A 113 18.92 3.53 -44.97
N LYS A 114 17.60 3.37 -45.06
CA LYS A 114 16.85 3.14 -46.31
C LYS A 114 16.41 4.45 -46.99
N VAL A 115 16.57 5.61 -46.35
CA VAL A 115 16.20 6.91 -46.95
C VAL A 115 17.33 7.40 -47.83
N GLU A 116 17.08 7.48 -49.14
CA GLU A 116 18.09 7.89 -50.12
C GLU A 116 18.38 9.39 -50.12
N LYS A 117 17.36 10.23 -49.87
CA LYS A 117 17.51 11.68 -49.87
C LYS A 117 18.19 12.16 -48.58
N ASP A 118 19.41 12.64 -48.70
CA ASP A 118 20.26 13.09 -47.58
C ASP A 118 19.56 14.08 -46.65
N GLU A 119 18.88 15.10 -47.19
CA GLU A 119 18.16 16.11 -46.40
C GLU A 119 17.12 15.46 -45.48
N ILE A 120 16.24 14.62 -46.04
CA ILE A 120 15.16 13.97 -45.30
C ILE A 120 15.69 12.88 -44.36
N ARG A 121 16.77 12.20 -44.76
CA ARG A 121 17.47 11.24 -43.90
C ARG A 121 18.02 11.93 -42.65
N ASN A 122 18.64 13.10 -42.81
CA ASN A 122 19.21 13.87 -41.71
C ASN A 122 18.10 14.41 -40.79
N GLU A 123 17.03 14.99 -41.35
CA GLU A 123 15.88 15.47 -40.57
C GLU A 123 15.23 14.34 -39.74
N LEU A 124 15.00 13.18 -40.36
CA LEU A 124 14.46 12.01 -39.66
C LEU A 124 15.39 11.55 -38.53
N ASN A 125 16.69 11.47 -38.81
CA ASN A 125 17.68 11.05 -37.82
C ASN A 125 17.74 12.04 -36.63
N ASP A 126 17.69 13.33 -36.90
CA ASP A 126 17.67 14.37 -35.87
C ASP A 126 16.39 14.29 -35.02
N ALA A 127 15.23 14.05 -35.63
CA ALA A 127 13.97 13.85 -34.92
C ALA A 127 14.03 12.62 -33.98
N ILE A 128 14.61 11.51 -34.44
CA ILE A 128 14.80 10.27 -33.65
C ILE A 128 15.79 10.50 -32.50
N LEU A 129 16.91 11.18 -32.77
CA LEU A 129 17.91 11.50 -31.74
C LEU A 129 17.34 12.43 -30.67
N ASN A 130 16.53 13.41 -31.07
CA ASN A 130 15.83 14.28 -30.13
C ASN A 130 14.85 13.49 -29.25
N LEU A 131 14.06 12.58 -29.83
CA LEU A 131 13.17 11.69 -29.08
C LEU A 131 13.94 10.87 -28.04
N LYS A 132 15.05 10.27 -28.46
CA LYS A 132 15.92 9.51 -27.56
C LYS A 132 16.46 10.38 -26.42
N SER A 133 16.95 11.58 -26.73
CA SER A 133 17.45 12.53 -25.73
C SER A 133 16.37 12.92 -24.73
N GLN A 134 15.16 13.25 -25.20
CA GLN A 134 14.08 13.65 -24.32
C GLN A 134 13.58 12.52 -23.42
N LEU A 135 13.60 11.27 -23.89
CA LEU A 135 13.29 10.10 -23.06
C LEU A 135 14.36 9.84 -21.99
N GLU A 136 15.63 10.12 -22.28
CA GLU A 136 16.70 10.09 -21.28
C GLU A 136 16.56 11.22 -20.27
N ASP A 137 16.14 12.42 -20.70
CA ASP A 137 15.81 13.52 -19.79
C ASP A 137 14.63 13.15 -18.87
N THR A 138 13.56 12.55 -19.41
CA THR A 138 12.44 12.03 -18.60
C THR A 138 12.97 11.07 -17.54
N TRP A 139 13.83 10.13 -17.94
CA TRP A 139 14.39 9.14 -17.02
C TRP A 139 15.32 9.75 -15.97
N ALA A 140 16.10 10.77 -16.33
CA ALA A 140 16.93 11.50 -15.39
C ALA A 140 16.07 12.16 -14.30
N ILE A 141 14.98 12.84 -14.69
CA ILE A 141 14.02 13.44 -13.75
C ILE A 141 13.42 12.36 -12.84
N MET A 142 12.99 11.23 -13.40
CA MET A 142 12.41 10.13 -12.61
C MET A 142 13.35 9.57 -11.54
N ARG A 143 14.68 9.56 -11.79
CA ARG A 143 15.66 9.07 -10.81
C ARG A 143 15.84 10.00 -9.62
N GLU A 144 15.42 11.26 -9.74
CA GLU A 144 15.47 12.22 -8.64
C GLU A 144 14.25 12.11 -7.71
N PHE A 145 13.23 11.31 -8.08
CA PHE A 145 12.04 11.12 -7.26
C PHE A 145 12.34 10.33 -6.00
N ASP A 146 11.89 10.87 -4.87
CA ASP A 146 12.01 10.29 -3.55
C ASP A 146 10.70 9.64 -3.07
N HIS A 147 10.72 9.13 -1.84
CA HIS A 147 9.55 8.50 -1.22
C HIS A 147 8.33 9.44 -1.14
N ASN A 148 8.56 10.71 -0.77
CA ASN A 148 7.50 11.71 -0.65
C ASN A 148 6.84 12.00 -2.01
N THR A 149 7.62 11.99 -3.10
CA THR A 149 7.08 12.20 -4.45
C THR A 149 6.06 11.12 -4.83
N PHE A 150 6.35 9.85 -4.55
CA PHE A 150 5.44 8.74 -4.85
C PHE A 150 4.20 8.72 -3.94
N GLU A 151 4.36 9.12 -2.68
CA GLU A 151 3.24 9.29 -1.76
C GLU A 151 2.31 10.43 -2.19
N GLN A 152 2.85 11.57 -2.59
CA GLN A 152 2.04 12.67 -3.14
C GLN A 152 1.32 12.26 -4.44
N PHE A 153 1.98 11.46 -5.28
CA PHE A 153 1.33 10.89 -6.46
C PHE A 153 0.11 10.04 -6.09
N PHE A 154 0.24 9.16 -5.09
CA PHE A 154 -0.87 8.34 -4.60
C PHE A 154 -2.09 9.20 -4.22
N PHE A 155 -1.90 10.19 -3.34
CA PHE A 155 -3.00 11.04 -2.86
C PHE A 155 -3.58 11.94 -3.95
N ASN A 156 -2.76 12.40 -4.90
CA ASN A 156 -3.26 13.18 -6.03
C ASN A 156 -4.13 12.34 -6.98
N GLU A 157 -3.78 11.07 -7.18
CA GLU A 157 -4.61 10.16 -7.96
C GLU A 157 -5.88 9.75 -7.20
N GLU A 158 -5.80 9.51 -5.89
CA GLU A 158 -6.95 9.15 -5.05
C GLU A 158 -8.08 10.19 -5.14
N LYS A 159 -7.75 11.49 -5.18
CA LYS A 159 -8.72 12.59 -5.34
C LYS A 159 -9.55 12.48 -6.63
N LYS A 160 -9.08 11.76 -7.66
CA LYS A 160 -9.86 11.51 -8.89
C LYS A 160 -10.98 10.49 -8.68
N PHE A 161 -10.95 9.77 -7.56
CA PHE A 161 -11.88 8.71 -7.18
C PHE A 161 -12.73 9.09 -5.96
N SER A 162 -12.60 10.31 -5.42
CA SER A 162 -13.28 10.76 -4.19
C SER A 162 -14.81 10.86 -4.31
N GLU A 163 -15.37 10.82 -5.53
CA GLU A 163 -16.82 10.71 -5.76
C GLU A 163 -17.35 9.27 -5.67
N CYS A 164 -16.51 8.30 -5.31
CA CYS A 164 -16.95 6.93 -5.13
C CYS A 164 -17.93 6.83 -3.94
N GLY A 165 -19.01 6.05 -4.10
CA GLY A 165 -20.03 5.85 -3.07
C GLY A 165 -19.55 5.09 -1.83
N VAL A 166 -18.24 5.07 -1.53
CA VAL A 166 -17.62 4.36 -0.40
C VAL A 166 -18.21 4.81 0.93
N VAL A 167 -18.35 6.13 1.14
CA VAL A 167 -18.97 6.68 2.36
C VAL A 167 -20.40 6.18 2.54
N GLY A 168 -21.17 6.11 1.43
CA GLY A 168 -22.52 5.53 1.43
C GLY A 168 -22.50 4.07 1.86
N ARG A 169 -21.66 3.24 1.22
CA ARG A 169 -21.51 1.81 1.54
C ARG A 169 -21.11 1.57 3.00
N PHE A 170 -20.19 2.39 3.53
CA PHE A 170 -19.78 2.30 4.92
C PHE A 170 -20.91 2.67 5.88
N ASN A 171 -21.65 3.76 5.59
CA ASN A 171 -22.81 4.15 6.40
C ASN A 171 -23.95 3.12 6.35
N ASP A 172 -24.19 2.52 5.18
CA ASP A 172 -25.15 1.43 5.03
C ASP A 172 -24.74 0.22 5.90
N TRP A 173 -23.44 -0.12 5.87
CA TRP A 173 -22.89 -1.17 6.74
C TRP A 173 -23.05 -0.83 8.23
N LEU A 174 -22.72 0.39 8.65
CA LEU A 174 -22.93 0.84 10.04
C LEU A 174 -24.39 0.75 10.46
N TYR A 175 -25.32 1.11 9.57
CA TYR A 175 -26.75 1.01 9.84
C TYR A 175 -27.19 -0.45 10.06
N GLU A 176 -26.67 -1.38 9.24
CA GLU A 176 -26.93 -2.81 9.38
C GLU A 176 -26.34 -3.40 10.67
N HIS A 177 -25.23 -2.85 11.17
CA HIS A 177 -24.52 -3.37 12.33
C HIS A 177 -24.82 -2.60 13.63
N SER A 178 -25.52 -1.45 13.56
CA SER A 178 -26.10 -0.59 14.63
C SER A 178 -25.17 -0.13 15.78
N SER A 179 -24.23 -0.97 16.23
CA SER A 179 -23.18 -0.74 17.22
C SER A 179 -22.07 -1.77 16.95
N PRO A 180 -21.25 -1.56 15.90
CA PRO A 180 -20.26 -2.54 15.49
C PRO A 180 -19.19 -2.71 16.56
N THR A 181 -18.78 -3.94 16.79
CA THR A 181 -17.64 -4.26 17.66
C THR A 181 -16.32 -4.05 16.92
N LEU A 182 -15.22 -3.90 17.67
CA LEU A 182 -13.87 -3.86 17.09
C LEU A 182 -13.59 -5.11 16.22
N LYS A 183 -14.13 -6.27 16.60
CA LYS A 183 -14.01 -7.50 15.82
C LYS A 183 -14.71 -7.38 14.47
N GLU A 184 -15.95 -6.90 14.42
CA GLU A 184 -16.72 -6.74 13.18
C GLU A 184 -16.06 -5.72 12.24
N LEU A 185 -15.50 -4.64 12.76
CA LEU A 185 -14.72 -3.68 11.96
C LEU A 185 -13.45 -4.32 11.36
N ARG A 186 -12.79 -5.22 12.10
CA ARG A 186 -11.61 -5.95 11.59
C ARG A 186 -12.00 -6.98 10.54
N GLU A 187 -13.14 -7.65 10.71
CA GLU A 187 -13.72 -8.54 9.69
C GLU A 187 -14.05 -7.77 8.41
N LEU A 188 -14.65 -6.58 8.54
CA LEU A 188 -14.91 -5.69 7.41
C LEU A 188 -13.60 -5.26 6.71
N GLN A 189 -12.59 -4.81 7.48
CA GLN A 189 -11.30 -4.42 6.90
C GLN A 189 -10.64 -5.57 6.14
N ALA A 190 -10.66 -6.78 6.70
CA ALA A 190 -10.13 -7.97 6.05
C ALA A 190 -10.91 -8.32 4.77
N LEU A 191 -12.24 -8.19 4.80
CA LEU A 191 -13.11 -8.42 3.65
C LEU A 191 -12.81 -7.42 2.53
N GLU A 192 -12.67 -6.13 2.83
CA GLU A 192 -12.37 -5.08 1.85
C GLU A 192 -11.00 -5.30 1.19
N VAL A 193 -9.97 -5.64 1.97
CA VAL A 193 -8.67 -6.04 1.42
C VAL A 193 -8.83 -7.26 0.51
N ALA A 194 -9.58 -8.27 0.94
CA ALA A 194 -9.74 -9.50 0.18
C ALA A 194 -10.50 -9.28 -1.15
N MET A 195 -11.52 -8.42 -1.13
CA MET A 195 -12.29 -8.02 -2.31
C MET A 195 -11.44 -7.21 -3.29
N MET A 196 -10.63 -6.27 -2.79
CA MET A 196 -9.65 -5.55 -3.59
C MET A 196 -8.67 -6.52 -4.26
N LEU A 197 -8.09 -7.49 -3.53
CA LEU A 197 -7.15 -8.46 -4.09
C LEU A 197 -7.76 -9.39 -5.13
N LYS A 198 -9.07 -9.70 -5.05
CA LYS A 198 -9.81 -10.45 -6.08
C LYS A 198 -9.89 -9.71 -7.42
N THR A 199 -9.74 -8.40 -7.44
CA THR A 199 -9.65 -7.62 -8.70
C THR A 199 -8.28 -7.74 -9.39
N ASN A 200 -7.36 -8.54 -8.82
CA ASN A 200 -6.04 -8.84 -9.38
C ASN A 200 -5.18 -7.59 -9.60
N VAL A 201 -5.27 -6.61 -8.69
CA VAL A 201 -4.53 -5.34 -8.76
C VAL A 201 -3.00 -5.50 -8.66
N LEU A 202 -2.50 -6.59 -8.10
CA LEU A 202 -1.06 -6.85 -7.86
C LEU A 202 -0.45 -7.81 -8.90
N TYR A 203 -1.10 -8.00 -10.06
CA TYR A 203 -0.62 -8.97 -11.06
C TYR A 203 0.77 -8.63 -11.62
N LEU A 204 1.13 -7.34 -11.65
CA LEU A 204 2.43 -6.83 -12.12
C LEU A 204 3.47 -6.72 -11.00
N ALA A 205 3.07 -6.89 -9.74
CA ALA A 205 4.00 -6.86 -8.62
C ALA A 205 4.98 -8.05 -8.70
N PRO A 206 6.21 -7.90 -8.16
CA PRO A 206 7.20 -8.97 -8.12
C PRO A 206 6.62 -10.29 -7.62
N THR A 207 7.08 -11.40 -8.19
CA THR A 207 6.62 -12.73 -7.77
C THR A 207 7.16 -13.00 -6.36
N PRO A 208 6.30 -13.30 -5.38
CA PRO A 208 6.74 -13.61 -4.03
C PRO A 208 7.50 -14.94 -4.01
N SER A 209 8.47 -15.05 -3.11
CA SER A 209 9.14 -16.31 -2.79
C SER A 209 8.19 -17.31 -2.13
N GLN A 210 8.56 -18.59 -2.15
CA GLN A 210 7.77 -19.62 -1.49
C GLN A 210 7.65 -19.38 0.03
N ASP A 211 8.69 -18.82 0.66
CA ASP A 211 8.66 -18.47 2.09
C ASP A 211 7.66 -17.34 2.38
N GLU A 212 7.55 -16.35 1.49
CA GLU A 212 6.57 -15.28 1.61
C GLU A 212 5.13 -15.79 1.43
N ILE A 213 4.93 -16.76 0.54
CA ILE A 213 3.64 -17.45 0.34
C ILE A 213 3.30 -18.27 1.58
N ASN A 214 4.24 -19.07 2.10
CA ASN A 214 4.04 -19.90 3.29
C ASN A 214 3.77 -19.08 4.56
N ALA A 215 4.27 -17.84 4.61
CA ALA A 215 4.02 -16.91 5.71
C ALA A 215 2.60 -16.30 5.70
N VAL A 216 1.79 -16.54 4.65
CA VAL A 216 0.37 -16.15 4.65
C VAL A 216 -0.39 -17.06 5.61
N ARG A 217 -0.88 -16.49 6.70
CA ARG A 217 -1.65 -17.21 7.74
C ARG A 217 -3.09 -17.47 7.27
N VAL A 218 -3.28 -18.45 6.39
CA VAL A 218 -4.60 -18.76 5.79
C VAL A 218 -5.65 -19.10 6.86
N ASP A 219 -5.29 -19.86 7.89
CA ASP A 219 -6.25 -20.21 8.95
C ASP A 219 -6.66 -19.01 9.80
N TYR A 220 -5.77 -18.03 9.97
CA TYR A 220 -6.11 -16.77 10.59
C TYR A 220 -7.10 -15.97 9.72
N LEU A 221 -6.86 -15.88 8.40
CA LEU A 221 -7.76 -15.18 7.46
C LEU A 221 -9.16 -15.82 7.40
N LYS A 222 -9.29 -17.14 7.55
CA LYS A 222 -10.60 -17.81 7.66
C LYS A 222 -11.42 -17.35 8.86
N GLY A 223 -10.76 -16.88 9.92
CA GLY A 223 -11.44 -16.31 11.09
C GLY A 223 -12.07 -14.94 10.84
N PHE A 224 -11.67 -14.23 9.77
CA PHE A 224 -12.15 -12.88 9.45
C PHE A 224 -12.99 -12.79 8.17
N LEU A 225 -12.96 -13.82 7.33
CA LEU A 225 -13.64 -13.82 6.03
C LEU A 225 -14.91 -14.69 6.08
N PRO A 226 -15.92 -14.39 5.23
CA PRO A 226 -17.13 -15.20 5.14
C PRO A 226 -16.81 -16.68 4.89
N TYR A 227 -17.59 -17.60 5.48
CA TYR A 227 -17.36 -19.05 5.39
C TYR A 227 -17.25 -19.56 3.95
N ASN A 228 -17.98 -18.95 3.02
CA ASN A 228 -17.98 -19.32 1.59
C ASN A 228 -16.93 -18.53 0.77
N PHE A 229 -16.04 -17.77 1.40
CA PHE A 229 -15.03 -16.99 0.69
C PHE A 229 -13.97 -17.92 0.07
N GLU A 230 -13.93 -17.97 -1.27
CA GLU A 230 -12.93 -18.77 -1.99
C GLU A 230 -11.52 -18.18 -1.84
N MET A 231 -10.63 -18.93 -1.17
CA MET A 231 -9.20 -18.62 -1.00
C MET A 231 -8.34 -19.54 -1.87
N ASN A 232 -8.42 -19.38 -3.18
CA ASN A 232 -7.60 -20.16 -4.11
C ASN A 232 -6.11 -19.74 -4.09
N GLU A 233 -5.27 -20.52 -4.75
CA GLU A 233 -3.81 -20.28 -4.82
C GLU A 233 -3.47 -18.86 -5.32
N LYS A 234 -4.20 -18.35 -6.32
CA LYS A 234 -4.00 -16.99 -6.83
C LYS A 234 -4.26 -15.93 -5.77
N PHE A 235 -5.30 -16.12 -4.96
CA PHE A 235 -5.60 -15.22 -3.84
C PHE A 235 -4.48 -15.22 -2.80
N ILE A 236 -3.97 -16.40 -2.42
CA ILE A 236 -2.86 -16.52 -1.45
C ILE A 236 -1.61 -15.81 -1.96
N ILE A 237 -1.27 -15.99 -3.25
CA ILE A 237 -0.15 -15.27 -3.89
C ILE A 237 -0.37 -13.76 -3.85
N SER A 238 -1.60 -13.28 -4.11
CA SER A 238 -1.94 -11.85 -4.00
C SER A 238 -1.80 -11.34 -2.56
N CYS A 239 -2.18 -12.12 -1.54
CA CYS A 239 -1.95 -11.76 -0.14
C CYS A 239 -0.44 -11.64 0.17
N ALA A 240 0.37 -12.57 -0.32
CA ALA A 240 1.83 -12.52 -0.14
C ALA A 240 2.43 -11.26 -0.78
N LYS A 241 2.00 -10.90 -2.00
CA LYS A 241 2.39 -9.65 -2.67
C LYS A 241 1.94 -8.41 -1.91
N TRP A 242 0.73 -8.43 -1.35
CA TRP A 242 0.17 -7.28 -0.65
C TRP A 242 1.05 -6.87 0.54
N ARG A 243 1.62 -7.85 1.26
CA ARG A 243 2.50 -7.61 2.43
C ARG A 243 3.76 -6.79 2.13
N HIS A 244 4.10 -6.54 0.87
CA HIS A 244 5.17 -5.61 0.49
C HIS A 244 4.79 -4.13 0.65
N TYR A 245 3.49 -3.84 0.67
CA TYR A 245 2.91 -2.50 0.59
C TYR A 245 2.16 -2.07 1.85
N PHE A 246 2.01 -2.94 2.85
CA PHE A 246 1.34 -2.60 4.10
C PHE A 246 2.07 -3.22 5.29
N HIS A 247 1.75 -2.72 6.48
CA HIS A 247 2.06 -3.36 7.75
C HIS A 247 0.90 -3.18 8.72
N TRP A 248 0.95 -3.90 9.83
CA TRP A 248 0.01 -3.75 10.94
C TRP A 248 0.68 -2.92 12.03
N ASP A 249 -0.02 -1.92 12.55
CA ASP A 249 0.29 -1.26 13.80
C ASP A 249 -0.84 -1.54 14.80
N GLY A 250 -0.59 -2.49 15.71
CA GLY A 250 -1.64 -3.08 16.53
C GLY A 250 -2.75 -3.69 15.67
N THR A 251 -3.96 -3.13 15.76
CA THR A 251 -5.14 -3.53 14.99
C THR A 251 -5.33 -2.77 13.69
N LEU A 252 -4.56 -1.70 13.46
CA LEU A 252 -4.73 -0.81 12.31
C LEU A 252 -3.91 -1.29 11.12
N LEU A 253 -4.56 -1.36 9.96
CA LEU A 253 -3.90 -1.58 8.68
C LEU A 253 -3.25 -0.28 8.22
N ILE A 254 -1.93 -0.27 8.10
CA ILE A 254 -1.16 0.88 7.65
C ILE A 254 -0.57 0.60 6.26
N ILE A 255 -0.98 1.39 5.27
CA ILE A 255 -0.47 1.32 3.90
C ILE A 255 0.83 2.12 3.80
N ASN A 256 1.84 1.54 3.17
CA ASN A 256 3.06 2.23 2.79
C ASN A 256 2.82 2.99 1.47
N TYR A 257 2.29 4.21 1.57
CA TYR A 257 1.90 5.03 0.42
C TYR A 257 3.06 5.31 -0.54
N ALA A 258 4.29 5.44 -0.06
CA ALA A 258 5.46 5.62 -0.93
C ALA A 258 5.71 4.39 -1.81
N LYS A 259 5.71 3.18 -1.24
CA LYS A 259 5.90 1.94 -2.00
C LYS A 259 4.71 1.68 -2.92
N TYR A 260 3.50 1.92 -2.44
CA TYR A 260 2.29 1.61 -3.19
C TYR A 260 2.04 2.62 -4.31
N GLY A 261 2.28 3.91 -4.06
CA GLY A 261 2.29 4.97 -5.07
C GLY A 261 3.31 4.71 -6.17
N LYS A 262 4.52 4.24 -5.82
CA LYS A 262 5.52 3.82 -6.81
C LYS A 262 5.00 2.66 -7.68
N TYR A 263 4.44 1.62 -7.07
CA TYR A 263 3.84 0.50 -7.81
C TYR A 263 2.76 0.98 -8.79
N ILE A 264 1.86 1.85 -8.33
CA ILE A 264 0.80 2.41 -9.18
C ILE A 264 1.41 3.24 -10.31
N GLN A 265 2.44 4.04 -10.06
CA GLN A 265 3.11 4.83 -11.08
C GLN A 265 3.79 3.95 -12.14
N ASP A 266 4.52 2.91 -11.71
CA ASP A 266 5.25 1.99 -12.60
C ASP A 266 4.31 1.20 -13.52
N HIS A 267 3.05 1.05 -13.12
CA HIS A 267 2.04 0.27 -13.82
C HIS A 267 0.78 1.06 -14.19
N TYR A 268 0.85 2.39 -14.14
CA TYR A 268 -0.33 3.25 -14.24
C TYR A 268 -1.08 3.03 -15.56
N CYS A 269 -0.37 2.89 -16.67
CA CYS A 269 -0.98 2.66 -17.98
C CYS A 269 -1.45 1.21 -18.21
N ASP A 270 -1.03 0.27 -17.36
CA ASP A 270 -1.35 -1.16 -17.47
C ASP A 270 -2.49 -1.59 -16.53
N LEU A 271 -2.78 -0.78 -15.49
CA LEU A 271 -3.92 -0.98 -14.61
C LEU A 271 -5.20 -0.45 -15.25
N SER A 272 -6.25 -1.28 -15.26
CA SER A 272 -7.60 -0.88 -15.68
C SER A 272 -8.22 0.14 -14.73
N PHE A 273 -9.25 0.85 -15.19
CA PHE A 273 -10.02 1.76 -14.34
C PHE A 273 -10.57 1.06 -13.10
N ASN A 274 -11.13 -0.14 -13.24
CA ASN A 274 -11.70 -0.90 -12.13
C ASN A 274 -10.63 -1.32 -11.10
N GLN A 275 -9.43 -1.67 -11.55
CA GLN A 275 -8.32 -1.97 -10.65
C GLN A 275 -7.89 -0.74 -9.87
N LYS A 276 -7.69 0.42 -10.54
CA LYS A 276 -7.36 1.68 -9.85
C LYS A 276 -8.44 2.08 -8.86
N LYS A 277 -9.71 1.97 -9.27
CA LYS A 277 -10.86 2.22 -8.41
C LYS A 277 -10.82 1.33 -7.16
N ALA A 278 -10.57 0.03 -7.29
CA ALA A 278 -10.48 -0.87 -6.14
C ALA A 278 -9.35 -0.51 -5.18
N ILE A 279 -8.22 -0.01 -5.69
CA ILE A 279 -7.09 0.45 -4.87
C ILE A 279 -7.50 1.65 -4.00
N TYR A 280 -8.08 2.68 -4.62
CA TYR A 280 -8.43 3.90 -3.89
C TYR A 280 -9.68 3.74 -3.03
N GLU A 281 -10.66 2.94 -3.45
CA GLU A 281 -11.81 2.61 -2.60
C GLU A 281 -11.40 1.85 -1.34
N LEU A 282 -10.39 0.96 -1.43
CA LEU A 282 -9.84 0.29 -0.24
C LEU A 282 -9.22 1.30 0.73
N ASP A 283 -8.45 2.27 0.24
CA ASP A 283 -7.81 3.28 1.10
C ASP A 283 -8.85 4.13 1.84
N MET A 284 -9.83 4.67 1.10
CA MET A 284 -10.94 5.43 1.66
C MET A 284 -11.74 4.61 2.67
N MET A 285 -12.06 3.35 2.35
CA MET A 285 -12.80 2.47 3.25
C MET A 285 -11.97 2.13 4.50
N SER A 286 -10.67 1.85 4.33
CA SER A 286 -9.76 1.57 5.44
C SER A 286 -9.64 2.77 6.38
N HIS A 287 -9.60 3.99 5.84
CA HIS A 287 -9.59 5.21 6.64
C HIS A 287 -10.87 5.35 7.48
N LEU A 288 -12.05 5.14 6.88
CA LEU A 288 -13.33 5.18 7.60
C LEU A 288 -13.40 4.13 8.72
N ILE A 289 -12.98 2.90 8.41
CA ILE A 289 -12.93 1.80 9.37
C ILE A 289 -11.96 2.14 10.52
N ASN A 290 -10.75 2.61 10.22
CA ASN A 290 -9.76 2.98 11.23
C ASN A 290 -10.31 4.10 12.15
N LYS A 291 -10.98 5.10 11.58
CA LYS A 291 -11.61 6.18 12.36
C LYS A 291 -12.71 5.67 13.31
N GLU A 292 -13.48 4.68 12.90
CA GLU A 292 -14.48 4.04 13.77
C GLU A 292 -13.82 3.19 14.86
N MET A 293 -12.78 2.42 14.51
CA MET A 293 -12.00 1.65 15.49
C MET A 293 -11.36 2.54 16.56
N GLU A 294 -10.84 3.71 16.16
CA GLU A 294 -10.27 4.69 17.09
C GLU A 294 -11.33 5.30 18.01
N GLN A 295 -12.56 5.55 17.53
CA GLN A 295 -13.66 6.03 18.36
C GLN A 295 -14.08 4.98 19.40
N LEU A 296 -14.23 3.72 18.98
CA LEU A 296 -14.49 2.62 19.92
C LEU A 296 -13.37 2.46 20.94
N GLY A 297 -12.10 2.54 20.50
CA GLY A 297 -10.94 2.46 21.40
C GLY A 297 -10.77 3.67 22.35
N GLN A 298 -11.45 4.79 22.08
CA GLN A 298 -11.54 5.95 22.99
C GLN A 298 -12.76 5.88 23.92
N GLU A 299 -13.79 5.10 23.55
CA GLU A 299 -14.97 4.82 24.39
C GLU A 299 -14.77 3.58 25.29
N GLU A 300 -13.85 2.67 24.93
CA GLU A 300 -13.43 1.48 25.69
C GLU A 300 -12.19 1.74 26.57
N ASP A 301 -12.28 2.64 27.56
CA ASP A 301 -11.38 2.63 28.74
C ASP A 301 -11.74 1.45 29.70
N ASP A 302 -12.35 0.39 29.13
CA ASP A 302 -12.73 -0.90 29.72
C ASP A 302 -12.35 -1.98 28.68
N GLU A 303 -11.09 -2.44 28.70
CA GLU A 303 -10.57 -3.47 27.78
C GLU A 303 -11.36 -4.81 27.88
N PRO A 304 -11.59 -5.55 26.77
CA PRO A 304 -12.21 -6.87 26.81
C PRO A 304 -11.30 -7.91 27.48
N GLU A 305 -11.83 -8.57 28.53
CA GLU A 305 -11.19 -9.63 29.36
C GLU A 305 -10.45 -10.72 28.55
N ASP A 306 -10.87 -11.02 27.33
CA ASP A 306 -10.32 -12.13 26.51
C ASP A 306 -8.99 -11.79 25.80
N ILE A 307 -8.71 -10.52 25.47
CA ILE A 307 -7.44 -10.12 24.82
C ILE A 307 -6.35 -9.93 25.89
N VAL A 308 -6.71 -9.30 27.01
CA VAL A 308 -5.83 -9.17 28.20
C VAL A 308 -5.41 -10.55 28.69
N ASN A 309 -6.32 -11.53 28.69
CA ASN A 309 -6.01 -12.90 29.12
C ASN A 309 -4.96 -13.57 28.22
N ASN A 310 -5.02 -13.44 26.88
CA ASN A 310 -4.03 -14.09 26.01
C ASN A 310 -2.63 -13.44 26.11
N GLU A 311 -2.55 -12.12 26.13
CA GLU A 311 -1.26 -11.42 26.27
C GLU A 311 -0.65 -11.61 27.66
N LEU A 312 -1.47 -11.62 28.71
CA LEU A 312 -1.06 -11.94 30.08
C LEU A 312 -0.47 -13.34 30.17
N LEU A 313 -1.12 -14.35 29.56
CA LEU A 313 -0.62 -15.71 29.55
C LEU A 313 0.73 -15.83 28.84
N GLU A 314 0.88 -15.22 27.65
CA GLU A 314 2.15 -15.22 26.91
C GLU A 314 3.29 -14.56 27.70
N LYS A 315 3.01 -13.45 28.38
CA LYS A 315 3.99 -12.73 29.20
C LYS A 315 4.38 -13.50 30.47
N LEU A 316 3.45 -14.22 31.09
CA LEU A 316 3.74 -15.01 32.30
C LEU A 316 4.49 -16.30 31.99
N MET A 317 4.28 -16.95 30.84
CA MET A 317 4.88 -18.23 30.49
C MET A 317 6.40 -18.34 30.80
N PRO A 318 7.27 -17.40 30.38
CA PRO A 318 8.70 -17.46 30.69
C PRO A 318 9.03 -17.46 32.19
N ILE A 319 8.19 -16.83 33.02
CA ILE A 319 8.38 -16.74 34.47
C ILE A 319 8.07 -18.08 35.15
N PHE A 320 7.17 -18.88 34.57
CA PHE A 320 6.74 -20.19 35.08
C PHE A 320 7.37 -21.34 34.29
N TYR A 321 8.61 -21.19 33.82
CA TYR A 321 9.35 -22.21 33.06
C TYR A 321 8.62 -22.69 31.79
N ASN A 322 7.87 -21.80 31.15
CA ASN A 322 6.98 -22.09 30.03
C ASN A 322 5.94 -23.19 30.33
N ASN A 323 5.47 -23.27 31.58
CA ASN A 323 4.44 -24.21 32.01
C ASN A 323 3.08 -23.52 32.15
N MET A 324 2.22 -23.71 31.15
CA MET A 324 0.89 -23.11 31.07
C MET A 324 -0.03 -23.51 32.24
N GLU A 325 0.08 -24.74 32.74
CA GLU A 325 -0.75 -25.21 33.85
C GLU A 325 -0.42 -24.46 35.15
N GLU A 326 0.86 -24.18 35.40
CA GLU A 326 1.29 -23.39 36.55
C GLU A 326 0.89 -21.92 36.42
N VAL A 327 0.90 -21.34 35.21
CA VAL A 327 0.38 -19.97 34.96
C VAL A 327 -1.11 -19.88 35.29
N LEU A 328 -1.92 -20.80 34.74
CA LEU A 328 -3.37 -20.80 34.97
C LEU A 328 -3.70 -21.03 36.45
N ARG A 329 -2.98 -21.94 37.11
CA ARG A 329 -3.13 -22.20 38.54
C ARG A 329 -2.73 -20.99 39.38
N PHE A 330 -1.68 -20.27 38.99
CA PHE A 330 -1.25 -19.05 39.67
C PHE A 330 -2.32 -17.97 39.57
N LEU A 331 -2.82 -17.70 38.36
CA LEU A 331 -3.88 -16.70 38.12
C LEU A 331 -5.15 -17.03 38.89
N SER A 332 -5.59 -18.30 38.86
CA SER A 332 -6.73 -18.76 39.65
C SER A 332 -6.52 -18.64 41.16
N GLU A 333 -5.29 -18.76 41.64
CA GLU A 333 -4.99 -18.65 43.07
C GLU A 333 -4.93 -17.20 43.54
N ILE A 334 -4.47 -16.26 42.71
CA ILE A 334 -4.37 -14.85 43.09
C ILE A 334 -5.66 -14.05 42.82
N ASP A 335 -6.64 -14.66 42.14
CA ASP A 335 -7.90 -14.01 41.81
C ASP A 335 -8.63 -13.50 43.07
N GLY A 336 -9.07 -12.24 43.02
CA GLY A 336 -9.71 -11.54 44.14
C GLY A 336 -8.82 -11.30 45.38
N MET A 337 -7.52 -11.65 45.35
CA MET A 337 -6.63 -11.46 46.50
C MET A 337 -6.20 -9.99 46.68
N LYS A 338 -6.01 -9.58 47.95
CA LYS A 338 -5.34 -8.31 48.27
C LYS A 338 -3.85 -8.40 47.92
N SER A 339 -3.24 -7.27 47.56
CA SER A 339 -1.82 -7.20 47.18
C SER A 339 -0.84 -7.85 48.17
N SER A 340 -1.13 -7.84 49.48
CA SER A 340 -0.29 -8.56 50.46
C SER A 340 -0.35 -10.08 50.30
N GLY A 341 -1.53 -10.63 50.03
CA GLY A 341 -1.71 -12.07 49.80
C GLY A 341 -1.02 -12.52 48.51
N ILE A 342 -1.10 -11.70 47.45
CA ILE A 342 -0.39 -11.96 46.18
C ILE A 342 1.12 -12.07 46.43
N THR A 343 1.72 -11.16 47.21
CA THR A 343 3.16 -11.26 47.52
C THR A 343 3.52 -12.51 48.35
N ASP A 344 2.61 -12.99 49.20
CA ASP A 344 2.83 -14.21 49.99
C ASP A 344 2.76 -15.46 49.12
N VAL A 345 1.80 -15.52 48.17
CA VAL A 345 1.70 -16.57 47.15
C VAL A 345 2.97 -16.62 46.31
N VAL A 346 3.43 -15.48 45.81
CA VAL A 346 4.66 -15.40 45.00
C VAL A 346 5.87 -15.91 45.79
N ASN A 347 6.06 -15.48 47.03
CA ASN A 347 7.15 -15.97 47.88
C ASN A 347 7.11 -17.49 48.10
N ARG A 348 5.92 -18.05 48.33
CA ARG A 348 5.74 -19.50 48.46
C ARG A 348 6.07 -20.22 47.15
N TRP A 349 5.56 -19.74 46.03
CA TRP A 349 5.77 -20.35 44.71
C TRP A 349 7.24 -20.27 44.24
N VAL A 350 7.96 -19.21 44.64
CA VAL A 350 9.42 -19.11 44.47
C VAL A 350 10.13 -20.17 45.30
N LYS A 351 9.75 -20.34 46.58
CA LYS A 351 10.32 -21.39 47.46
C LYS A 351 10.05 -22.80 46.95
N GLU A 352 8.88 -23.01 46.35
CA GLU A 352 8.47 -24.27 45.72
C GLU A 352 9.06 -24.47 44.31
N LYS A 353 9.87 -23.52 43.82
CA LYS A 353 10.49 -23.53 42.48
C LYS A 353 9.49 -23.61 41.33
N ARG A 354 8.31 -23.03 41.50
CA ARG A 354 7.28 -22.88 40.45
C ARG A 354 7.43 -21.59 39.65
N ILE A 355 8.03 -20.58 40.27
CA ILE A 355 8.42 -19.30 39.65
C ILE A 355 9.94 -19.27 39.52
N SER A 356 10.44 -18.77 38.38
CA SER A 356 11.86 -18.56 38.13
C SER A 356 12.47 -17.57 39.12
N ASP A 357 13.61 -17.93 39.71
CA ASP A 357 14.44 -17.03 40.49
C ASP A 357 15.59 -16.42 39.68
N TYR A 358 15.71 -16.77 38.40
CA TYR A 358 16.77 -16.31 37.53
C TYR A 358 16.51 -14.88 37.03
N GLY A 359 17.57 -14.07 36.95
CA GLY A 359 17.55 -12.78 36.25
C GLY A 359 16.65 -11.67 36.83
N ASN A 360 16.24 -11.76 38.11
CA ASN A 360 15.23 -10.86 38.73
C ASN A 360 13.80 -10.98 38.15
N SER A 361 13.49 -12.06 37.43
CA SER A 361 12.15 -12.31 36.86
C SER A 361 11.03 -12.24 37.90
N ARG A 362 11.22 -12.79 39.11
CA ARG A 362 10.26 -12.68 40.24
C ARG A 362 10.06 -11.27 40.82
N LYS A 363 10.97 -10.32 40.55
CA LYS A 363 10.97 -8.98 41.13
C LYS A 363 10.52 -7.91 40.14
N GLY A 364 11.23 -7.78 39.03
CA GLY A 364 10.95 -6.75 38.04
C GLY A 364 9.82 -7.15 37.11
N GLU A 365 10.06 -8.22 36.35
CA GLU A 365 9.18 -8.64 35.25
C GLU A 365 7.81 -9.08 35.75
N LEU A 366 7.76 -9.92 36.80
CA LEU A 366 6.48 -10.37 37.35
C LEU A 366 5.64 -9.22 37.93
N TRP A 367 6.29 -8.24 38.57
CA TRP A 367 5.57 -7.07 39.06
C TRP A 367 5.02 -6.23 37.91
N GLU A 368 5.82 -6.00 36.87
CA GLU A 368 5.40 -5.23 35.70
C GLU A 368 4.19 -5.91 35.05
N ILE A 369 4.25 -7.22 34.79
CA ILE A 369 3.16 -7.95 34.14
C ILE A 369 1.86 -7.89 34.96
N LEU A 370 1.92 -8.15 36.27
CA LEU A 370 0.73 -8.13 37.13
C LEU A 370 0.18 -6.72 37.37
N ASN A 371 1.05 -5.70 37.37
CA ASN A 371 0.62 -4.31 37.52
C ASN A 371 -0.05 -3.78 36.25
N HIS A 372 0.49 -4.10 35.07
CA HIS A 372 -0.12 -3.74 33.79
C HIS A 372 -1.47 -4.44 33.59
N ALA A 373 -1.61 -5.70 34.01
CA ALA A 373 -2.87 -6.44 33.93
C ALA A 373 -3.88 -6.10 35.04
N GLY A 374 -3.66 -5.07 35.86
CA GLY A 374 -4.56 -4.67 36.94
C GLY A 374 -4.60 -5.62 38.16
N LEU A 375 -3.94 -6.77 38.11
CA LEU A 375 -3.91 -7.79 39.17
C LEU A 375 -3.12 -7.35 40.42
N TYR A 376 -2.22 -6.37 40.29
CA TYR A 376 -1.44 -5.86 41.41
C TYR A 376 -1.32 -4.33 41.44
N ALA A 377 -1.99 -3.68 42.38
CA ALA A 377 -2.09 -2.21 42.42
C ALA A 377 -0.97 -1.44 43.15
N LYS A 378 -0.02 -2.12 43.84
CA LYS A 378 1.02 -1.42 44.63
C LYS A 378 2.28 -1.17 43.80
N SER A 379 3.03 -0.12 44.15
CA SER A 379 4.26 0.28 43.45
C SER A 379 5.36 -0.80 43.49
N ARG A 380 6.24 -0.79 42.49
CA ARG A 380 7.42 -1.67 42.37
C ARG A 380 8.29 -1.68 43.62
N GLN A 381 8.45 -0.52 44.25
CA GLN A 381 9.23 -0.40 45.48
C GLN A 381 8.61 -1.20 46.63
N ASN A 382 7.28 -1.25 46.72
CA ASN A 382 6.58 -2.06 47.71
C ASN A 382 6.67 -3.55 47.38
N TRP A 383 6.57 -3.92 46.10
CA TRP A 383 6.78 -5.30 45.64
C TRP A 383 8.17 -5.82 46.01
N ASN A 384 9.22 -5.08 45.63
CA ASN A 384 10.62 -5.47 45.88
C ASN A 384 10.99 -5.59 47.36
N ARG A 385 10.25 -4.92 48.26
CA ARG A 385 10.41 -5.06 49.71
C ARG A 385 9.76 -6.32 50.27
N ARG A 386 8.71 -6.83 49.62
CA ARG A 386 7.91 -7.97 50.11
C ARG A 386 8.26 -9.28 49.43
N VAL A 387 8.61 -9.26 48.14
CA VAL A 387 9.03 -10.46 47.40
C VAL A 387 10.52 -10.68 47.61
N VAL A 388 10.88 -11.78 48.27
CA VAL A 388 12.25 -12.07 48.73
C VAL A 388 12.99 -12.95 47.74
#